data_AF-A0A6I3EAX7-F1
#
_entry.id   AF-A0A6I3EAX7-F1
#
_cell.length_a   1.000
_cell.length_b   1.000
_cell.length_c   1.000
_cell.angle_alpha   90.00
_cell.angle_beta   90.00
_cell.angle_gamma   90.00
#
_symmetry.space_group_name_H-M   'P 1'
#
loop_
_entity.id
_entity.type
_entity.pdbx_description
1 polymer ?
#
loop_
_entity_poly.entity_id
_entity_poly.type
_entity_poly.pdbx_seq_one_letter_code
_entity_poly.pdbx_strand_id
1 'polypeptide(L)'
;MIVVKFGGHAMKDEAGAFACAIAAALESGVQVVIVHGGGPQIDAALEAKAIVSQWIGGFRVTPQEVFDVVEDVLVNQVGPKVAAALSKAGIKAQAMSARTLPTVIATKRTTLIDGSKADLGLVGDVVAVNPAQILELLERAVVPVVAPISSAEDLITGLNVNADFVASAIAAALEASSLIVMTDVTGIYRHWPDKDSLIDSICANELESIKNSFAQGMAPKVQAALDAIALGAKAVRIIDGTDPDSFAAALSGRGGTLVVA
;
A
#
# COMPACT_ATOMS: atom_id res chain seq x y z
N MET A 1 9.86 7.60 -11.03
CA MET A 1 8.74 7.89 -10.12
C MET A 1 8.70 6.86 -9.00
N ILE A 2 8.16 7.22 -7.85
CA ILE A 2 8.08 6.34 -6.67
C ILE A 2 6.63 6.15 -6.28
N VAL A 3 6.24 4.90 -6.01
CA VAL A 3 4.96 4.59 -5.35
C VAL A 3 5.24 4.36 -3.88
N VAL A 4 4.44 4.95 -3.00
CA VAL A 4 4.57 4.81 -1.54
C VAL A 4 3.32 4.14 -1.02
N LYS A 5 3.46 2.91 -0.50
CA LYS A 5 2.41 2.33 0.35
C LYS A 5 2.50 2.99 1.72
N PHE A 6 1.59 3.93 1.95
CA PHE A 6 1.47 4.72 3.17
C PHE A 6 0.48 4.05 4.14
N GLY A 7 0.95 3.49 5.25
CA GLY A 7 0.04 2.80 6.17
C GLY A 7 0.64 2.51 7.54
N GLY A 8 -0.21 2.02 8.45
CA GLY A 8 0.16 1.78 9.84
C GLY A 8 0.27 3.08 10.65
N HIS A 9 1.24 3.11 11.56
CA HIS A 9 1.49 4.24 12.46
C HIS A 9 1.90 5.53 11.73
N ALA A 10 2.46 5.42 10.51
CA ALA A 10 2.79 6.56 9.63
C ALA A 10 1.61 7.50 9.37
N MET A 11 0.37 7.00 9.44
CA MET A 11 -0.85 7.80 9.23
C MET A 11 -1.11 8.84 10.33
N LYS A 12 -0.32 8.84 11.42
CA LYS A 12 -0.37 9.82 12.50
C LYS A 12 0.68 10.93 12.33
N ASP A 13 1.00 11.33 11.09
CA ASP A 13 1.96 12.42 10.79
C ASP A 13 1.49 13.79 11.29
N GLU A 14 1.34 13.94 12.60
CA GLU A 14 0.89 15.16 13.28
C GLU A 14 1.94 16.26 13.18
N ALA A 15 3.22 15.90 13.08
CA ALA A 15 4.36 16.80 12.95
C ALA A 15 4.62 17.25 11.49
N GLY A 16 3.99 16.62 10.50
CA GLY A 16 4.14 16.94 9.08
C GLY A 16 5.47 16.48 8.45
N ALA A 17 6.22 15.61 9.13
CA ALA A 17 7.55 15.20 8.70
C ALA A 17 7.51 14.36 7.42
N PHE A 18 6.48 13.51 7.25
CA PHE A 18 6.31 12.74 6.02
C PHE A 18 5.95 13.65 4.85
N ALA A 19 5.07 14.63 5.07
CA ALA A 19 4.74 15.63 4.06
C ALA A 19 5.97 16.45 3.65
N CYS A 20 6.83 16.86 4.60
CA CYS A 20 8.09 17.53 4.30
C CYS A 20 9.06 16.66 3.48
N ALA A 21 9.19 15.38 3.81
CA ALA A 21 10.04 14.45 3.05
C ALA A 21 9.54 14.28 1.61
N ILE A 22 8.22 14.20 1.41
CA ILE A 22 7.62 14.16 0.07
C ILE A 22 7.88 15.47 -0.66
N ALA A 23 7.70 16.64 -0.02
CA ALA A 23 7.98 17.94 -0.63
C ALA A 23 9.41 18.03 -1.16
N ALA A 24 10.40 17.63 -0.34
CA ALA A 24 11.80 17.59 -0.74
C ALA A 24 12.05 16.65 -1.93
N ALA A 25 11.39 15.48 -1.97
CA ALA A 25 11.48 14.57 -3.11
C ALA A 25 10.89 15.21 -4.38
N LEU A 26 9.73 15.86 -4.29
CA LEU A 26 9.11 16.56 -5.42
C LEU A 26 10.00 17.70 -5.94
N GLU A 27 10.64 18.47 -5.06
CA GLU A 27 11.60 19.54 -5.42
C GLU A 27 12.81 19.00 -6.18
N SER A 28 13.23 17.76 -5.89
CA SER A 28 14.29 17.05 -6.62
C SER A 28 13.85 16.45 -7.97
N GLY A 29 12.59 16.67 -8.37
CA GLY A 29 12.02 16.16 -9.63
C GLY A 29 11.45 14.74 -9.54
N VAL A 30 11.36 14.15 -8.34
CA VAL A 30 10.74 12.83 -8.16
C VAL A 30 9.23 12.97 -8.21
N GLN A 31 8.57 12.23 -9.09
CA GLN A 31 7.12 12.04 -9.04
C GLN A 31 6.74 10.99 -7.99
N VAL A 32 5.75 11.28 -7.15
CA VAL A 32 5.29 10.41 -6.06
C VAL A 32 3.81 10.08 -6.22
N VAL A 33 3.47 8.79 -6.06
CA VAL A 33 2.09 8.29 -5.93
C VAL A 33 1.95 7.66 -4.56
N ILE A 34 0.86 7.95 -3.84
CA ILE A 34 0.60 7.40 -2.51
C ILE A 34 -0.55 6.42 -2.62
N VAL A 35 -0.37 5.21 -2.08
CA VAL A 35 -1.44 4.23 -1.86
C VAL A 35 -1.59 4.04 -0.37
N HIS A 36 -2.74 4.40 0.19
CA HIS A 36 -2.89 4.42 1.64
C HIS A 36 -3.58 3.17 2.21
N GLY A 37 -3.32 2.88 3.48
CA GLY A 37 -4.11 1.93 4.28
C GLY A 37 -5.18 2.63 5.12
N GLY A 38 -5.76 1.92 6.07
CA GLY A 38 -6.69 2.50 7.03
C GLY A 38 -7.22 1.52 8.08
N GLY A 39 -6.48 0.43 8.37
CA GLY A 39 -6.92 -0.65 9.25
C GLY A 39 -7.47 -0.15 10.60
N PRO A 40 -6.69 0.61 11.38
CA PRO A 40 -7.15 1.15 12.66
C PRO A 40 -8.38 2.06 12.56
N GLN A 41 -8.50 2.85 11.48
CA GLN A 41 -9.64 3.72 11.25
C GLN A 41 -10.90 2.93 10.89
N ILE A 42 -10.75 1.85 10.12
CA ILE A 42 -11.84 0.92 9.82
C ILE A 42 -12.29 0.21 11.10
N ASP A 43 -11.35 -0.28 11.91
CA ASP A 43 -11.66 -0.96 13.18
C ASP A 43 -12.48 -0.05 14.10
N ALA A 44 -12.06 1.20 14.29
CA ALA A 44 -12.79 2.18 15.09
C ALA A 44 -14.20 2.48 14.53
N ALA A 45 -14.35 2.56 13.20
CA ALA A 45 -15.65 2.82 12.57
C ALA A 45 -16.60 1.63 12.67
N LEU A 46 -16.09 0.39 12.57
CA LEU A 46 -16.87 -0.83 12.77
C LEU A 46 -17.32 -0.97 14.22
N GLU A 47 -16.41 -0.71 15.18
CA GLU A 47 -16.70 -0.74 16.61
C GLU A 47 -17.79 0.28 16.98
N ALA A 48 -17.70 1.52 16.46
CA ALA A 48 -18.71 2.55 16.67
C ALA A 48 -20.11 2.17 16.14
N LYS A 49 -20.18 1.23 15.19
CA LYS A 49 -21.43 0.66 14.64
C LYS A 49 -21.80 -0.69 15.25
N ALA A 50 -21.04 -1.17 16.24
CA ALA A 50 -21.18 -2.50 16.84
C ALA A 50 -21.08 -3.66 15.83
N ILE A 51 -20.35 -3.47 14.73
CA ILE A 51 -20.08 -4.50 13.73
C ILE A 51 -18.80 -5.23 14.12
N VAL A 52 -18.87 -6.56 14.29
CA VAL A 52 -17.70 -7.37 14.67
C VAL A 52 -16.77 -7.54 13.48
N SER A 53 -15.54 -7.04 13.60
CA SER A 53 -14.49 -7.29 12.60
C SER A 53 -13.97 -8.72 12.72
N GLN A 54 -13.91 -9.43 11.61
CA GLN A 54 -13.32 -10.76 11.52
C GLN A 54 -12.13 -10.76 10.55
N TRP A 55 -11.10 -11.54 10.88
CA TRP A 55 -9.90 -11.67 10.07
C TRP A 55 -9.60 -13.14 9.80
N ILE A 56 -9.30 -13.48 8.54
CA ILE A 56 -8.89 -14.82 8.12
C ILE A 56 -7.65 -14.67 7.25
N GLY A 57 -6.55 -15.31 7.63
CA GLY A 57 -5.30 -15.33 6.85
C GLY A 57 -4.74 -13.95 6.52
N GLY A 58 -4.91 -12.96 7.41
CA GLY A 58 -4.43 -11.59 7.19
C GLY A 58 -5.37 -10.71 6.34
N PHE A 59 -6.55 -11.20 5.98
CA PHE A 59 -7.59 -10.42 5.28
C PHE A 59 -8.77 -10.14 6.20
N ARG A 60 -9.30 -8.91 6.13
CA ARG A 60 -10.56 -8.56 6.80
C ARG A 60 -11.70 -9.20 6.02
N VAL A 61 -12.45 -10.10 6.65
CA VAL A 61 -13.68 -10.64 6.06
C VAL A 61 -14.62 -9.46 5.84
N THR A 62 -15.06 -9.29 4.60
CA THR A 62 -15.75 -8.06 4.15
C THR A 62 -17.12 -8.41 3.55
N PRO A 63 -18.13 -8.83 4.34
CA PRO A 63 -19.51 -8.84 3.86
C PRO A 63 -19.97 -7.43 3.47
N GLN A 64 -21.11 -7.30 2.79
CA GLN A 64 -21.61 -6.01 2.29
C GLN A 64 -21.63 -4.91 3.37
N GLU A 65 -22.13 -5.22 4.57
CA GLU A 65 -22.19 -4.27 5.68
C GLU A 65 -20.80 -3.75 6.11
N VAL A 66 -19.78 -4.62 6.08
CA VAL A 66 -18.39 -4.24 6.37
C VAL A 66 -17.79 -3.46 5.19
N PHE A 67 -18.10 -3.85 3.95
CA PHE A 67 -17.63 -3.15 2.76
C PHE A 67 -18.07 -1.68 2.75
N ASP A 68 -19.33 -1.40 3.06
CA ASP A 68 -19.86 -0.04 3.08
C ASP A 68 -19.10 0.85 4.07
N VAL A 69 -18.69 0.29 5.23
CA VAL A 69 -17.86 0.98 6.22
C VAL A 69 -16.42 1.15 5.72
N VAL A 70 -15.84 0.10 5.15
CA VAL A 70 -14.47 0.11 4.62
C VAL A 70 -14.33 1.16 3.51
N GLU A 71 -15.26 1.18 2.56
CA GLU A 71 -15.26 2.12 1.45
C GLU A 71 -15.39 3.56 1.95
N ASP A 72 -16.36 3.83 2.83
CA ASP A 72 -16.52 5.18 3.39
C ASP A 72 -15.27 5.66 4.13
N VAL A 73 -14.72 4.82 5.02
CA VAL A 73 -13.53 5.19 5.79
C VAL A 73 -12.34 5.46 4.89
N LEU A 74 -12.06 4.59 3.93
CA LEU A 74 -10.87 4.74 3.10
C LEU A 74 -11.02 5.88 2.09
N VAL A 75 -12.15 5.93 1.37
CA VAL A 75 -12.36 6.87 0.27
C VAL A 75 -12.74 8.26 0.77
N ASN A 76 -13.61 8.37 1.77
CA ASN A 76 -14.19 9.65 2.18
C ASN A 76 -13.52 10.25 3.41
N GLN A 77 -12.73 9.48 4.17
CA GLN A 77 -12.11 9.98 5.40
C GLN A 77 -10.58 9.94 5.35
N VAL A 78 -9.97 8.76 5.15
CA VAL A 78 -8.51 8.61 5.22
C VAL A 78 -7.82 9.28 4.03
N GLY A 79 -8.22 8.96 2.80
CA GLY A 79 -7.64 9.56 1.60
C GLY A 79 -7.66 11.10 1.62
N PRO A 80 -8.83 11.73 1.86
CA PRO A 80 -8.93 13.19 1.97
C PRO A 80 -8.09 13.79 3.09
N LYS A 81 -7.97 13.12 4.24
CA LYS A 81 -7.10 13.58 5.34
C LYS A 81 -5.63 13.56 4.94
N VAL A 82 -5.16 12.51 4.27
CA VAL A 82 -3.78 12.41 3.76
C VAL A 82 -3.52 13.50 2.71
N ALA A 83 -4.42 13.66 1.74
CA ALA A 83 -4.29 14.72 0.73
C ALA A 83 -4.30 16.13 1.35
N ALA A 84 -5.13 16.38 2.36
CA ALA A 84 -5.15 17.64 3.09
C ALA A 84 -3.85 17.89 3.88
N ALA A 85 -3.25 16.87 4.50
CA ALA A 85 -1.97 16.98 5.18
C ALA A 85 -0.84 17.38 4.22
N LEU A 86 -0.79 16.75 3.04
CA LEU A 86 0.15 17.14 1.97
C LEU A 86 -0.10 18.56 1.49
N SER A 87 -1.37 18.94 1.33
CA SER A 87 -1.76 20.29 0.88
C SER A 87 -1.36 21.38 1.88
N LYS A 88 -1.43 21.10 3.18
CA LYS A 88 -0.91 22.00 4.22
C LYS A 88 0.61 22.20 4.13
N ALA A 89 1.34 21.23 3.60
CA ALA A 89 2.76 21.32 3.32
C ALA A 89 3.08 21.95 1.94
N GLY A 90 2.09 22.52 1.24
CA GLY A 90 2.27 23.15 -0.06
C GLY A 90 2.27 22.20 -1.26
N ILE A 91 1.99 20.90 -1.04
CA ILE A 91 1.93 19.90 -2.10
C ILE A 91 0.52 19.86 -2.67
N LYS A 92 0.37 20.01 -3.99
CA LYS A 92 -0.91 19.71 -4.64
C LYS A 92 -1.16 18.20 -4.55
N ALA A 93 -2.18 17.78 -3.82
CA ALA A 93 -2.53 16.38 -3.67
C ALA A 93 -4.02 16.17 -3.91
N GLN A 94 -4.38 15.02 -4.49
CA GLN A 94 -5.77 14.66 -4.76
C GLN A 94 -6.04 13.24 -4.30
N ALA A 95 -7.02 13.10 -3.39
CA ALA A 95 -7.56 11.81 -3.02
C ALA A 95 -8.38 11.20 -4.16
N MET A 96 -8.21 9.91 -4.41
CA MET A 96 -8.99 9.14 -5.36
C MET A 96 -9.16 7.69 -4.86
N SER A 97 -10.18 7.00 -5.36
CA SER A 97 -10.31 5.56 -5.15
C SER A 97 -9.67 4.81 -6.33
N ALA A 98 -9.13 3.63 -6.09
CA ALA A 98 -8.70 2.77 -7.19
C ALA A 98 -9.89 2.27 -8.06
N ARG A 99 -11.14 2.46 -7.61
CA ARG A 99 -12.37 2.31 -8.41
C ARG A 99 -12.61 3.47 -9.37
N THR A 100 -12.09 4.66 -9.07
CA THR A 100 -12.30 5.85 -9.91
C THR A 100 -11.68 5.60 -11.28
N LEU A 101 -12.45 5.88 -12.35
CA LEU A 101 -12.07 5.61 -13.74
C LEU A 101 -11.43 4.22 -13.93
N PRO A 102 -12.12 3.16 -13.44
CA PRO A 102 -11.60 1.80 -13.21
C PRO A 102 -10.08 1.64 -13.16
N THR A 103 -9.40 2.41 -12.30
CA THR A 103 -7.94 2.43 -12.22
C THR A 103 -7.38 1.05 -11.86
N VAL A 104 -8.06 0.30 -10.97
CA VAL A 104 -7.71 -1.07 -10.63
C VAL A 104 -8.94 -1.97 -10.79
N ILE A 105 -8.80 -2.99 -11.64
CA ILE A 105 -9.75 -4.09 -11.78
C ILE A 105 -9.30 -5.25 -10.91
N ALA A 106 -10.23 -5.83 -10.17
CA ALA A 106 -10.01 -6.94 -9.28
C ALA A 106 -11.04 -8.06 -9.48
N THR A 107 -10.69 -9.26 -9.04
CA THR A 107 -11.62 -10.40 -8.93
C THR A 107 -11.79 -10.80 -7.47
N LYS A 108 -12.88 -11.48 -7.12
CA LYS A 108 -13.09 -11.92 -5.75
C LYS A 108 -12.00 -12.92 -5.33
N ARG A 109 -11.37 -12.66 -4.19
CA ARG A 109 -10.45 -13.60 -3.55
C ARG A 109 -11.25 -14.72 -2.90
N THR A 110 -10.89 -15.96 -3.24
CA THR A 110 -11.50 -17.19 -2.67
C THR A 110 -10.48 -18.08 -1.96
N THR A 111 -9.22 -17.64 -1.88
CA THR A 111 -8.11 -18.36 -1.25
C THR A 111 -7.26 -17.43 -0.37
N LEU A 112 -6.63 -18.00 0.64
CA LEU A 112 -5.61 -17.33 1.45
C LEU A 112 -4.24 -17.37 0.76
N ILE A 113 -3.24 -16.68 1.32
CA ILE A 113 -1.86 -16.65 0.80
C ILE A 113 -1.24 -18.06 0.77
N ASP A 114 -1.62 -18.93 1.70
CA ASP A 114 -1.16 -20.33 1.75
C ASP A 114 -1.89 -21.26 0.76
N GLY A 115 -2.83 -20.73 -0.03
CA GLY A 115 -3.61 -21.48 -1.02
C GLY A 115 -4.87 -22.17 -0.48
N SER A 116 -5.12 -22.13 0.83
CA SER A 116 -6.35 -22.69 1.40
C SER A 116 -7.59 -21.87 1.00
N LYS A 117 -8.75 -22.52 0.84
CA LYS A 117 -10.00 -21.85 0.48
C LYS A 117 -10.56 -21.04 1.67
N ALA A 118 -11.06 -19.84 1.39
CA ALA A 118 -11.75 -19.01 2.36
C ALA A 118 -12.84 -18.17 1.69
N ASP A 119 -13.99 -18.02 2.35
CA ASP A 119 -14.97 -17.01 1.98
C ASP A 119 -14.65 -15.71 2.73
N LEU A 120 -14.22 -14.70 1.97
CA LEU A 120 -13.82 -13.40 2.49
C LEU A 120 -14.85 -12.30 2.15
N GLY A 121 -15.95 -12.63 1.49
CA GLY A 121 -16.93 -11.66 1.00
C GLY A 121 -16.41 -10.81 -0.16
N LEU A 122 -16.47 -9.48 -0.02
CA LEU A 122 -16.04 -8.47 -0.99
C LEU A 122 -14.54 -8.15 -0.85
N VAL A 123 -13.71 -9.17 -0.68
CA VAL A 123 -12.25 -9.04 -0.74
C VAL A 123 -11.78 -9.38 -2.15
N GLY A 124 -10.86 -8.58 -2.68
CA GLY A 124 -10.39 -8.73 -4.06
C GLY A 124 -8.91 -9.07 -4.21
N ASP A 125 -8.59 -9.57 -5.40
CA ASP A 125 -7.26 -9.72 -5.98
C ASP A 125 -7.13 -8.89 -7.23
N VAL A 126 -6.02 -8.15 -7.36
CA VAL A 126 -5.79 -7.29 -8.54
C VAL A 126 -5.63 -8.16 -9.79
N VAL A 127 -6.37 -7.81 -10.84
CA VAL A 127 -6.31 -8.45 -12.16
C VAL A 127 -5.62 -7.55 -13.17
N ALA A 128 -5.96 -6.26 -13.16
CA ALA A 128 -5.41 -5.28 -14.09
C ALA A 128 -5.36 -3.88 -13.48
N VAL A 129 -4.45 -3.05 -14.00
CA VAL A 129 -4.33 -1.64 -13.63
C VAL A 129 -4.32 -0.79 -14.89
N ASN A 130 -5.17 0.23 -14.92
CA ASN A 130 -5.13 1.30 -15.91
C ASN A 130 -4.56 2.56 -15.23
N PRO A 131 -3.29 2.93 -15.48
CA PRO A 131 -2.65 4.04 -14.79
C PRO A 131 -3.02 5.42 -15.36
N ALA A 132 -3.88 5.52 -16.38
CA ALA A 132 -4.14 6.77 -17.10
C ALA A 132 -4.49 7.94 -16.17
N GLN A 133 -5.44 7.74 -15.24
CA GLN A 133 -5.84 8.79 -14.30
C GLN A 133 -4.71 9.21 -13.35
N ILE A 134 -3.89 8.25 -12.92
CA ILE A 134 -2.72 8.52 -12.08
C ILE A 134 -1.72 9.39 -12.85
N LEU A 135 -1.43 9.02 -14.11
CA LEU A 135 -0.51 9.76 -14.98
C LEU A 135 -1.01 11.19 -15.26
N GLU A 136 -2.29 11.39 -15.54
CA GLU A 136 -2.89 12.72 -15.75
C GLU A 136 -2.70 13.65 -14.54
N LEU A 137 -2.84 13.12 -13.32
CA LEU A 137 -2.58 13.89 -12.10
C LEU A 137 -1.10 14.24 -11.96
N LEU A 138 -0.22 13.28 -12.21
CA LEU A 138 1.23 13.47 -12.14
C LEU A 138 1.74 14.50 -13.17
N GLU A 139 1.18 14.50 -14.39
CA GLU A 139 1.49 15.51 -15.43
C GLU A 139 1.13 16.93 -14.99
N ARG A 140 0.10 17.08 -14.15
CA ARG A 140 -0.35 18.36 -13.57
C ARG A 140 0.37 18.71 -12.27
N ALA A 141 1.42 17.96 -11.92
CA ALA A 141 2.14 18.06 -10.64
C ALA A 141 1.20 17.94 -9.42
N VAL A 142 0.21 17.04 -9.50
CA VAL A 142 -0.69 16.69 -8.41
C VAL A 142 -0.34 15.28 -7.93
N VAL A 143 -0.02 15.13 -6.64
CA VAL A 143 0.25 13.83 -6.00
C VAL A 143 -1.06 13.05 -5.85
N PRO A 144 -1.21 11.89 -6.51
CA PRO A 144 -2.38 11.03 -6.33
C PRO A 144 -2.30 10.31 -4.98
N VAL A 145 -3.39 10.35 -4.22
CA VAL A 145 -3.56 9.64 -2.95
C VAL A 145 -4.67 8.61 -3.14
N VAL A 146 -4.28 7.36 -3.37
CA VAL A 146 -5.15 6.28 -3.83
C VAL A 146 -5.63 5.41 -2.67
N ALA A 147 -6.94 5.29 -2.52
CA ALA A 147 -7.59 4.33 -1.63
C ALA A 147 -7.65 2.94 -2.29
N PRO A 148 -7.37 1.84 -1.57
CA PRO A 148 -7.25 0.48 -2.11
C PRO A 148 -8.60 -0.22 -2.25
N ILE A 149 -9.60 0.51 -2.73
CA ILE A 149 -10.90 -0.03 -3.12
C ILE A 149 -10.87 -0.14 -4.64
N SER A 150 -11.09 -1.35 -5.17
CA SER A 150 -10.99 -1.66 -6.60
C SER A 150 -12.34 -2.05 -7.20
N SER A 151 -12.46 -1.94 -8.53
CA SER A 151 -13.68 -2.34 -9.23
C SER A 151 -13.60 -3.81 -9.60
N ALA A 152 -14.69 -4.55 -9.45
CA ALA A 152 -14.80 -5.86 -10.07
C ALA A 152 -14.87 -5.73 -11.60
N GLU A 153 -14.76 -6.84 -12.33
CA GLU A 153 -14.88 -6.89 -13.80
C GLU A 153 -16.23 -6.37 -14.32
N ASP A 154 -17.29 -6.45 -13.51
CA ASP A 154 -18.61 -5.88 -13.84
C ASP A 154 -18.66 -4.34 -13.77
N LEU A 155 -17.60 -3.70 -13.29
CA LEU A 155 -17.44 -2.26 -13.05
C LEU A 155 -18.45 -1.63 -12.06
N ILE A 156 -19.30 -2.45 -11.45
CA ILE A 156 -20.36 -2.04 -10.53
C ILE A 156 -19.97 -2.41 -9.10
N THR A 157 -19.47 -3.63 -8.91
CA THR A 157 -19.12 -4.17 -7.60
C THR A 157 -17.79 -3.61 -7.13
N GLY A 158 -17.73 -3.16 -5.89
CA GLY A 158 -16.49 -2.78 -5.23
C GLY A 158 -15.86 -3.93 -4.49
N LEU A 159 -14.53 -3.96 -4.45
CA LEU A 159 -13.76 -4.95 -3.71
C LEU A 159 -12.74 -4.25 -2.81
N ASN A 160 -12.68 -4.69 -1.56
CA ASN A 160 -11.66 -4.34 -0.58
C ASN A 160 -10.38 -5.13 -0.92
N VAL A 161 -9.37 -4.44 -1.44
CA VAL A 161 -8.09 -5.06 -1.81
C VAL A 161 -7.04 -4.63 -0.79
N ASN A 162 -6.10 -5.52 -0.46
CA ASN A 162 -5.01 -5.15 0.43
C ASN A 162 -4.17 -4.02 -0.20
N ALA A 163 -3.90 -2.97 0.57
CA ALA A 163 -3.13 -1.81 0.12
C ALA A 163 -1.71 -2.16 -0.37
N ASP A 164 -1.06 -3.17 0.21
CA ASP A 164 0.26 -3.65 -0.23
C ASP A 164 0.17 -4.20 -1.68
N PHE A 165 -0.88 -4.97 -2.00
CA PHE A 165 -1.10 -5.50 -3.36
C PHE A 165 -1.55 -4.42 -4.36
N VAL A 166 -2.39 -3.47 -3.95
CA VAL A 166 -2.75 -2.33 -4.82
C VAL A 166 -1.51 -1.48 -5.14
N ALA A 167 -0.69 -1.18 -4.14
CA ALA A 167 0.55 -0.42 -4.34
C ALA A 167 1.54 -1.16 -5.23
N SER A 168 1.69 -2.46 -5.04
CA SER A 168 2.48 -3.35 -5.89
C SER A 168 2.03 -3.29 -7.35
N ALA A 169 0.75 -3.51 -7.61
CA ALA A 169 0.21 -3.51 -8.97
C ALA A 169 0.30 -2.13 -9.64
N ILE A 170 0.05 -1.04 -8.90
CA ILE A 170 0.22 0.33 -9.41
C ILE A 170 1.70 0.61 -9.72
N ALA A 171 2.62 0.21 -8.84
CA ALA A 171 4.06 0.38 -9.08
C ALA A 171 4.53 -0.37 -10.33
N ALA A 172 4.05 -1.60 -10.53
CA ALA A 172 4.33 -2.38 -11.73
C ALA A 172 3.77 -1.72 -13.00
N ALA A 173 2.50 -1.33 -13.00
CA ALA A 173 1.84 -0.70 -14.15
C ALA A 173 2.45 0.66 -14.56
N LEU A 174 3.07 1.35 -13.60
CA LEU A 174 3.79 2.59 -13.83
C LEU A 174 5.28 2.39 -14.13
N GLU A 175 5.76 1.14 -14.13
CA GLU A 175 7.19 0.80 -14.17
C GLU A 175 8.02 1.62 -13.17
N ALA A 176 7.49 1.81 -11.97
CA ALA A 176 8.07 2.68 -10.96
C ALA A 176 9.52 2.29 -10.66
N SER A 177 10.37 3.31 -10.45
CA SER A 177 11.77 3.09 -10.10
C SER A 177 11.92 2.48 -8.70
N SER A 178 10.92 2.71 -7.84
CA SER A 178 10.84 2.08 -6.52
C SER A 178 9.38 2.06 -6.02
N LEU A 179 8.98 0.96 -5.40
CA LEU A 179 7.86 0.91 -4.45
C LEU A 179 8.41 0.98 -3.03
N ILE A 180 8.01 1.97 -2.24
CA ILE A 180 8.34 2.04 -0.81
C ILE A 180 7.17 1.47 -0.01
N VAL A 181 7.41 0.43 0.79
CA VAL A 181 6.42 -0.19 1.67
C VAL A 181 6.75 0.14 3.12
N MET A 182 5.85 0.85 3.78
CA MET A 182 5.97 1.19 5.21
C MET A 182 5.49 0.04 6.10
N THR A 183 6.30 -0.32 7.09
CA THR A 183 5.98 -1.29 8.15
C THR A 183 6.37 -0.73 9.53
N ASP A 184 6.18 -1.51 10.59
CA ASP A 184 6.49 -1.21 12.00
C ASP A 184 7.86 -1.72 12.46
N VAL A 185 8.71 -2.14 11.53
CA VAL A 185 10.07 -2.65 11.75
C VAL A 185 11.02 -2.10 10.69
N THR A 186 12.33 -2.11 10.97
CA THR A 186 13.36 -1.51 10.10
C THR A 186 13.42 -2.07 8.68
N GLY A 187 13.00 -3.31 8.46
CA GLY A 187 13.01 -3.98 7.17
C GLY A 187 12.68 -5.47 7.30
N ILE A 188 13.23 -6.28 6.40
CA ILE A 188 13.11 -7.74 6.41
C ILE A 188 14.26 -8.31 7.24
N TYR A 189 13.91 -9.15 8.21
CA TYR A 189 14.87 -9.91 9.03
C TYR A 189 14.92 -11.35 8.55
N ARG A 190 16.12 -11.89 8.32
CA ARG A 190 16.27 -13.31 7.94
C ARG A 190 15.77 -14.23 9.05
N HIS A 191 15.95 -13.82 10.30
CA HIS A 191 15.55 -14.57 11.49
C HIS A 191 14.86 -13.66 12.49
N TRP A 192 13.55 -13.48 12.38
CA TRP A 192 12.80 -12.73 13.40
C TRP A 192 12.72 -13.52 14.72
N PRO A 193 12.99 -12.94 15.91
CA PRO A 193 13.18 -11.51 16.22
C PRO A 193 14.65 -11.03 16.36
N ASP A 194 15.62 -11.77 15.83
CA ASP A 194 17.03 -11.36 15.84
C ASP A 194 17.23 -10.11 14.96
N LYS A 195 17.54 -8.98 15.62
CA LYS A 195 17.70 -7.68 14.96
C LYS A 195 19.01 -7.56 14.18
N ASP A 196 19.99 -8.40 14.46
CA ASP A 196 21.25 -8.42 13.72
C ASP A 196 21.10 -9.15 12.36
N SER A 197 19.94 -9.79 12.15
CA SER A 197 19.59 -10.47 10.90
C SER A 197 18.92 -9.58 9.85
N LEU A 198 18.98 -8.25 10.01
CA LEU A 198 18.43 -7.29 9.04
C LEU A 198 19.09 -7.47 7.68
N ILE A 199 18.27 -7.52 6.64
CA ILE A 199 18.71 -7.66 5.26
C ILE A 199 18.77 -6.27 4.63
N ASP A 200 19.95 -5.80 4.24
CA ASP A 200 20.09 -4.51 3.54
C ASP A 200 19.56 -4.58 2.09
N SER A 201 19.86 -5.69 1.41
CA SER A 201 19.47 -5.94 0.02
C SER A 201 19.28 -7.43 -0.24
N ILE A 202 18.30 -7.80 -1.07
CA ILE A 202 17.99 -9.17 -1.46
C ILE A 202 17.42 -9.20 -2.88
N CYS A 203 17.77 -10.22 -3.67
CA CYS A 203 17.13 -10.42 -4.97
C CYS A 203 15.80 -11.17 -4.81
N ALA A 204 14.89 -11.01 -5.77
CA ALA A 204 13.57 -11.60 -5.74
C ALA A 204 13.63 -13.13 -5.64
N ASN A 205 14.59 -13.77 -6.33
CA ASN A 205 14.77 -15.23 -6.26
C ASN A 205 15.15 -15.71 -4.85
N GLU A 206 16.02 -14.98 -4.16
CA GLU A 206 16.39 -15.34 -2.79
C GLU A 206 15.22 -15.09 -1.83
N LEU A 207 14.53 -13.95 -1.98
CA LEU A 207 13.37 -13.62 -1.15
C LEU A 207 12.24 -14.64 -1.33
N GLU A 208 11.99 -15.10 -2.55
CA GLU A 208 11.03 -16.16 -2.87
C GLU A 208 11.38 -17.47 -2.13
N SER A 209 12.67 -17.83 -2.05
CA SER A 209 13.12 -19.06 -1.38
C SER A 209 12.86 -19.06 0.14
N ILE A 210 12.82 -17.87 0.76
CA ILE A 210 12.58 -17.70 2.20
C ILE A 210 11.17 -17.19 2.51
N LYS A 211 10.30 -16.96 1.52
CA LYS A 211 9.01 -16.28 1.74
C LYS A 211 8.11 -16.96 2.78
N ASN A 212 8.20 -18.29 2.88
CA ASN A 212 7.40 -19.10 3.80
C ASN A 212 7.87 -19.01 5.26
N SER A 213 9.02 -18.39 5.55
CA SER A 213 9.48 -18.17 6.92
C SER A 213 8.88 -16.93 7.58
N PHE A 214 8.13 -16.10 6.85
CA PHE A 214 7.57 -14.86 7.38
C PHE A 214 6.16 -15.04 7.96
N ALA A 215 5.89 -14.38 9.09
CA ALA A 215 4.60 -14.41 9.78
C ALA A 215 3.60 -13.36 9.24
N GLN A 216 2.36 -13.43 9.76
CA GLN A 216 1.14 -12.82 9.21
C GLN A 216 1.22 -11.34 8.76
N GLY A 217 2.07 -10.50 9.39
CA GLY A 217 2.22 -9.08 9.00
C GLY A 217 3.23 -8.82 7.87
N MET A 218 4.30 -9.64 7.81
CA MET A 218 5.38 -9.50 6.84
C MET A 218 5.12 -10.33 5.57
N ALA A 219 4.46 -11.48 5.70
CA ALA A 219 4.07 -12.33 4.56
C ALA A 219 3.38 -11.55 3.41
N PRO A 220 2.33 -10.72 3.64
CA PRO A 220 1.72 -9.96 2.55
C PRO A 220 2.65 -8.90 1.94
N LYS A 221 3.59 -8.34 2.71
CA LYS A 221 4.56 -7.34 2.21
C LYS A 221 5.60 -7.98 1.32
N VAL A 222 6.10 -9.15 1.73
CA VAL A 222 7.03 -9.95 0.95
C VAL A 222 6.37 -10.40 -0.35
N GLN A 223 5.14 -10.92 -0.28
CA GLN A 223 4.41 -11.31 -1.48
C GLN A 223 4.18 -10.11 -2.41
N ALA A 224 3.71 -8.97 -1.88
CA ALA A 224 3.53 -7.76 -2.67
C ALA A 224 4.83 -7.25 -3.29
N ALA A 225 5.97 -7.37 -2.59
CA ALA A 225 7.27 -6.99 -3.12
C ALA A 225 7.68 -7.89 -4.29
N LEU A 226 7.51 -9.20 -4.16
CA LEU A 226 7.78 -10.17 -5.22
C LEU A 226 6.87 -9.93 -6.43
N ASP A 227 5.58 -9.72 -6.21
CA ASP A 227 4.61 -9.41 -7.26
C ASP A 227 4.98 -8.12 -8.01
N ALA A 228 5.42 -7.07 -7.29
CA ALA A 228 5.78 -5.79 -7.89
C ALA A 228 6.96 -5.97 -8.85
N ILE A 229 8.01 -6.68 -8.43
CA ILE A 229 9.20 -6.94 -9.24
C ILE A 229 8.83 -7.81 -10.44
N ALA A 230 8.09 -8.90 -10.22
CA ALA A 230 7.69 -9.83 -11.28
C ALA A 230 6.85 -9.15 -12.38
N LEU A 231 6.05 -8.15 -12.01
CA LEU A 231 5.15 -7.44 -12.92
C LEU A 231 5.75 -6.16 -13.53
N GLY A 232 6.95 -5.73 -13.13
CA GLY A 232 7.71 -4.69 -13.84
C GLY A 232 8.26 -3.52 -13.02
N ALA A 233 7.99 -3.46 -11.72
CA ALA A 233 8.62 -2.47 -10.84
C ALA A 233 10.14 -2.74 -10.76
N LYS A 234 10.96 -1.69 -10.75
CA LYS A 234 12.43 -1.85 -10.80
C LYS A 234 13.04 -2.24 -9.45
N ALA A 235 12.41 -1.82 -8.36
CA ALA A 235 12.82 -2.11 -7.00
C ALA A 235 11.65 -1.99 -6.02
N VAL A 236 11.76 -2.66 -4.88
CA VAL A 236 10.88 -2.46 -3.72
C VAL A 236 11.75 -2.20 -2.51
N ARG A 237 11.37 -1.24 -1.67
CA ARG A 237 12.07 -0.93 -0.42
C ARG A 237 11.11 -1.05 0.74
N ILE A 238 11.41 -1.95 1.69
CA ILE A 238 10.63 -2.13 2.92
C ILE A 238 11.34 -1.40 4.05
N ILE A 239 10.64 -0.46 4.70
CA ILE A 239 11.21 0.44 5.71
C ILE A 239 10.36 0.54 6.97
N ASP A 240 10.96 1.04 8.04
CA ASP A 240 10.23 1.53 9.21
C ASP A 240 9.44 2.80 8.84
N GLY A 241 8.12 2.67 8.79
CA GLY A 241 7.20 3.79 8.56
C GLY A 241 6.88 4.59 9.82
N THR A 242 7.47 4.26 10.97
CA THR A 242 7.31 5.05 12.21
C THR A 242 8.39 6.11 12.36
N ASP A 243 9.47 6.00 11.58
CA ASP A 243 10.62 6.91 11.58
C ASP A 243 10.63 7.78 10.31
N PRO A 244 10.38 9.10 10.43
CA PRO A 244 10.45 10.01 9.30
C PRO A 244 11.82 10.05 8.61
N ASP A 245 12.91 9.84 9.34
CA ASP A 245 14.26 9.83 8.77
C ASP A 245 14.47 8.61 7.88
N SER A 246 13.94 7.45 8.28
CA SER A 246 13.89 6.24 7.45
C SER A 246 13.14 6.47 6.14
N PHE A 247 12.00 7.18 6.19
CA PHE A 247 11.25 7.50 4.98
C PHE A 247 11.98 8.49 4.06
N ALA A 248 12.57 9.55 4.61
CA ALA A 248 13.38 10.49 3.84
C ALA A 248 14.59 9.78 3.19
N ALA A 249 15.25 8.89 3.92
CA ALA A 249 16.33 8.06 3.38
C ALA A 249 15.82 7.18 2.23
N ALA A 250 14.65 6.56 2.36
CA ALA A 250 14.05 5.69 1.35
C ALA A 250 13.71 6.43 0.05
N LEU A 251 13.19 7.66 0.14
CA LEU A 251 12.95 8.53 -1.01
C LEU A 251 14.26 8.87 -1.75
N SER A 252 15.39 8.91 -1.03
CA SER A 252 16.73 9.06 -1.60
C SER A 252 17.40 7.73 -2.00
N GLY A 253 16.68 6.60 -1.94
CA GLY A 253 17.19 5.28 -2.31
C GLY A 253 18.05 4.58 -1.25
N ARG A 254 17.92 4.93 0.03
CA ARG A 254 18.70 4.37 1.16
C ARG A 254 17.80 3.80 2.26
N GLY A 255 18.36 3.01 3.19
CA GLY A 255 17.68 2.53 4.40
C GLY A 255 16.70 1.38 4.19
N GLY A 256 16.43 0.61 5.25
CA GLY A 256 15.61 -0.60 5.21
C GLY A 256 16.12 -1.65 4.22
N THR A 257 15.23 -2.57 3.82
CA THR A 257 15.58 -3.66 2.89
C THR A 257 15.24 -3.30 1.45
N LEU A 258 16.23 -3.36 0.57
CA LEU A 258 16.06 -3.25 -0.88
C LEU A 258 15.80 -4.63 -1.50
N VAL A 259 14.70 -4.77 -2.23
CA VAL A 259 14.37 -5.93 -3.07
C VAL A 259 14.53 -5.54 -4.53
N VAL A 260 15.27 -6.33 -5.29
CA VAL A 260 15.50 -6.15 -6.74
C VAL A 260 15.27 -7.46 -7.48
N ALA A 261 15.18 -7.42 -8.81
CA ALA A 261 15.09 -8.62 -9.66
C ALA A 261 16.26 -9.60 -9.44
#